data_AF-A0A353WEX7-F1
#
_entry.id   AF-A0A353WEX7-F1
#
_cell.length_a   1.000
_cell.length_b   1.000
_cell.length_c   1.000
_cell.angle_alpha   90.00
_cell.angle_beta   90.00
_cell.angle_gamma   90.00
#
_symmetry.space_group_name_H-M   'P 1'
#
loop_
_entity.id
_entity.type
_entity.pdbx_description
1 polymer ?
#
loop_
_entity_poly.entity_id
_entity_poly.type
_entity_poly.pdbx_seq_one_letter_code
_entity_poly.pdbx_strand_id
1 'polypeptide(L)'
;FALMSEALGLAGMTECGTVVVIAQRPGPATGLPTWTEQGDLRFALHAGQGDFPRVVLAPGDPEECFYMTFQAHNLADKYQLPVIVLTDKYMAEARQTVPFFNTESLKLDRGELADTSKLSADARFARYAMTPSGVSQRSIPSQPGGVFAVNSDEHDDTGMANEEADTRQAQMDKRMKKLQALRSEIQEPVKLYGPKEAEVTLVGWGSTKGPILEAMKKSKNINFLQIRCLEPFPVKEVDTVLRQAKRRVLIENNYSGQL
;
A
#
# COMPACT_ATOMS: atom_id res chain seq x y z
N PHE A 1 -1.77 -7.52 -13.95
CA PHE A 1 -2.08 -7.69 -12.53
C PHE A 1 -2.95 -8.91 -12.24
N ALA A 2 -4.03 -9.18 -12.99
CA ALA A 2 -4.88 -10.38 -12.78
C ALA A 2 -4.12 -11.70 -12.56
N LEU A 3 -3.12 -11.99 -13.40
CA LEU A 3 -2.29 -13.19 -13.31
C LEU A 3 -1.36 -13.24 -12.09
N MET A 4 -1.18 -12.13 -11.37
CA MET A 4 -0.36 -12.03 -10.17
C MET A 4 -1.18 -12.18 -8.88
N SER A 5 -2.52 -12.31 -8.97
CA SER A 5 -3.40 -12.32 -7.79
C SER A 5 -3.07 -13.46 -6.82
N GLU A 6 -2.76 -14.66 -7.33
CA GLU A 6 -2.35 -15.79 -6.49
C GLU A 6 -0.99 -15.54 -5.82
N ALA A 7 -0.01 -15.05 -6.57
CA ALA A 7 1.31 -14.70 -6.04
C ALA A 7 1.25 -13.57 -4.99
N LEU A 8 0.31 -12.64 -5.14
CA LEU A 8 0.05 -11.60 -4.14
C LEU A 8 -0.47 -12.19 -2.83
N GLY A 9 -1.40 -13.15 -2.92
CA GLY A 9 -1.87 -13.92 -1.78
C GLY A 9 -0.75 -14.71 -1.10
N LEU A 10 0.11 -15.36 -1.89
CA LEU A 10 1.30 -16.06 -1.40
C LEU A 10 2.25 -15.11 -0.66
N ALA A 11 2.51 -13.91 -1.21
CA ALA A 11 3.34 -12.90 -0.56
C ALA A 11 2.72 -12.42 0.77
N GLY A 12 1.39 -12.31 0.85
CA GLY A 12 0.67 -12.04 2.10
C GLY A 12 0.82 -13.16 3.13
N MET A 13 0.61 -14.42 2.72
CA MET A 13 0.71 -15.61 3.58
C MET A 13 2.13 -15.80 4.12
N THR A 14 3.12 -15.72 3.25
CA THR A 14 4.54 -15.95 3.58
C THR A 14 5.22 -14.74 4.23
N GLU A 15 4.48 -13.64 4.43
CA GLU A 15 4.99 -12.37 4.95
C GLU A 15 6.20 -11.90 4.15
N CYS A 16 6.08 -11.93 2.81
CA CYS A 16 7.13 -11.51 1.90
C CYS A 16 6.89 -10.07 1.44
N GLY A 17 7.71 -9.15 1.95
CA GLY A 17 7.69 -7.74 1.53
C GLY A 17 7.87 -7.61 0.02
N THR A 18 6.83 -7.16 -0.68
CA THR A 18 6.80 -7.06 -2.14
C THR A 18 6.18 -5.74 -2.56
N VAL A 19 6.75 -5.07 -3.57
CA VAL A 19 6.16 -3.88 -4.17
C VAL A 19 5.66 -4.21 -5.57
N VAL A 20 4.39 -3.91 -5.86
CA VAL A 20 3.77 -4.09 -7.18
C VAL A 20 3.29 -2.74 -7.68
N VAL A 21 3.73 -2.33 -8.87
CA VAL A 21 3.19 -1.14 -9.53
C VAL A 21 2.08 -1.57 -10.47
N ILE A 22 0.87 -1.05 -10.27
CA ILE A 22 -0.26 -1.21 -11.18
C ILE A 22 -0.43 0.11 -11.93
N ALA A 23 0.12 0.18 -13.13
CA ALA A 23 -0.17 1.26 -14.07
C ALA A 23 -1.47 0.94 -14.82
N GLN A 24 -2.58 1.44 -14.28
CA GLN A 24 -3.93 1.16 -14.77
C GLN A 24 -4.15 1.64 -16.20
N ARG A 25 -4.97 0.90 -16.95
CA ARG A 25 -5.43 1.21 -18.31
C ARG A 25 -6.86 0.70 -18.46
N PRO A 26 -7.66 1.20 -19.42
CA PRO A 26 -9.04 0.77 -19.56
C PRO A 26 -9.14 -0.73 -19.78
N GLY A 27 -9.94 -1.37 -18.94
CA GLY A 27 -10.37 -2.77 -19.08
C GLY A 27 -11.75 -2.88 -19.74
N PRO A 28 -12.45 -4.02 -19.57
CA PRO A 28 -11.93 -5.31 -19.08
C PRO A 28 -11.06 -6.03 -20.13
N ALA A 29 -10.41 -7.13 -19.73
CA ALA A 29 -9.56 -7.97 -20.57
C ALA A 29 -8.46 -7.17 -21.31
N THR A 30 -8.38 -7.27 -22.64
CA THR A 30 -7.44 -6.46 -23.42
C THR A 30 -7.77 -4.98 -23.34
N GLY A 31 -9.05 -4.61 -23.23
CA GLY A 31 -9.49 -3.23 -23.15
C GLY A 31 -8.80 -2.29 -24.13
N LEU A 32 -8.38 -1.11 -23.66
CA LEU A 32 -7.67 -0.11 -24.46
C LEU A 32 -6.22 0.04 -23.96
N PRO A 33 -5.23 -0.64 -24.55
CA PRO A 33 -3.86 -0.67 -24.04
C PRO A 33 -3.13 0.67 -24.04
N THR A 34 -3.56 1.59 -24.90
CA THR A 34 -2.92 2.88 -25.10
C THR A 34 -3.63 4.05 -24.44
N TRP A 35 -4.62 3.78 -23.58
CA TRP A 35 -5.43 4.82 -22.91
C TRP A 35 -5.34 4.72 -21.40
N THR A 36 -5.78 5.76 -20.69
CA THR A 36 -5.77 5.83 -19.22
C THR A 36 -7.16 5.54 -18.66
N GLU A 37 -7.21 4.82 -17.54
CA GLU A 37 -8.40 4.61 -16.71
C GLU A 37 -7.96 4.38 -15.26
N GLN A 38 -8.86 4.65 -14.31
CA GLN A 38 -8.72 4.32 -12.90
C GLN A 38 -9.74 3.23 -12.50
N GLY A 39 -9.84 2.19 -13.33
CA GLY A 39 -10.85 1.13 -13.24
C GLY A 39 -10.49 -0.06 -12.36
N ASP A 40 -9.26 -0.13 -11.82
CA ASP A 40 -8.76 -1.31 -11.10
C ASP A 40 -8.72 -1.13 -9.57
N LEU A 41 -9.23 -0.02 -9.02
CA LEU A 41 -9.12 0.29 -7.58
C LEU A 41 -9.67 -0.85 -6.70
N ARG A 42 -10.94 -1.23 -6.86
CA ARG A 42 -11.55 -2.31 -6.08
C ARG A 42 -10.86 -3.65 -6.33
N PHE A 43 -10.34 -3.87 -7.54
CA PHE A 43 -9.55 -5.06 -7.81
C PHE A 43 -8.23 -5.06 -7.03
N ALA A 44 -7.50 -3.94 -6.99
CA ALA A 44 -6.27 -3.81 -6.21
C ALA A 44 -6.51 -3.95 -4.70
N LEU A 45 -7.63 -3.44 -4.19
CA LEU A 45 -8.02 -3.54 -2.77
C LEU A 45 -8.34 -4.98 -2.35
N HIS A 46 -8.88 -5.79 -3.27
CA HIS A 46 -9.42 -7.13 -2.97
C HIS A 46 -8.72 -8.27 -3.73
N ALA A 47 -7.57 -8.02 -4.37
CA ALA A 47 -6.82 -9.06 -5.07
C ALA A 47 -6.18 -10.05 -4.10
N GLY A 48 -6.20 -11.33 -4.48
CA GLY A 48 -5.74 -12.48 -3.70
C GLY A 48 -6.85 -13.15 -2.90
N GLN A 49 -6.81 -14.48 -2.83
CA GLN A 49 -7.76 -15.27 -2.05
C GLN A 49 -7.51 -15.15 -0.54
N GLY A 50 -8.58 -15.17 0.24
CA GLY A 50 -8.54 -14.98 1.70
C GLY A 50 -8.16 -13.55 2.10
N ASP A 51 -7.94 -13.34 3.40
CA ASP A 51 -7.53 -12.03 3.92
C ASP A 51 -6.04 -12.02 4.31
N PHE A 52 -5.37 -10.92 4.00
CA PHE A 52 -4.00 -10.65 4.38
C PHE A 52 -3.76 -9.14 4.36
N PRO A 53 -2.82 -8.63 5.17
CA PRO A 53 -2.50 -7.21 5.16
C PRO A 53 -1.90 -6.79 3.82
N ARG A 54 -2.35 -5.66 3.28
CA ARG A 54 -1.73 -5.02 2.12
C ARG A 54 -1.78 -3.51 2.29
N VAL A 55 -0.93 -2.80 1.55
CA VAL A 55 -0.98 -1.35 1.45
C VAL A 55 -1.23 -0.96 0.00
N VAL A 56 -2.06 0.06 -0.25
CA VAL A 56 -2.31 0.60 -1.59
C VAL A 56 -2.08 2.11 -1.55
N LEU A 57 -1.04 2.56 -2.25
CA LEU A 57 -0.64 3.95 -2.39
C LEU A 57 -1.01 4.48 -3.78
N ALA A 58 -1.55 5.70 -3.87
CA ALA A 58 -1.98 6.32 -5.12
C ALA A 58 -1.30 7.68 -5.36
N PRO A 59 -0.10 7.70 -5.97
CA PRO A 59 0.58 8.96 -6.29
C PRO A 59 -0.14 9.70 -7.41
N GLY A 60 -0.22 11.04 -7.29
CA GLY A 60 -0.94 11.90 -8.25
C GLY A 60 -0.08 12.80 -9.11
N ASP A 61 1.24 12.81 -8.92
CA ASP A 61 2.21 13.50 -9.78
C ASP A 61 3.60 12.81 -9.75
N PRO A 62 4.57 13.24 -10.56
CA PRO A 62 5.89 12.59 -10.60
C PRO A 62 6.68 12.67 -9.29
N GLU A 63 6.49 13.72 -8.50
CA GLU A 63 7.15 13.87 -7.20
C GLU A 63 6.60 12.84 -6.20
N GLU A 64 5.28 12.70 -6.13
CA GLU A 64 4.63 11.66 -5.35
C GLU A 64 4.99 10.27 -5.84
N CYS A 65 5.11 10.04 -7.15
CA CYS A 65 5.56 8.75 -7.69
C CYS A 65 6.94 8.37 -7.15
N PHE A 66 7.88 9.31 -7.09
CA PHE A 66 9.22 9.08 -6.58
C PHE A 66 9.20 8.76 -5.07
N TYR A 67 8.67 9.67 -4.25
CA TYR A 67 8.73 9.53 -2.79
C TYR A 67 7.83 8.41 -2.25
N MET A 68 6.64 8.23 -2.82
CA MET A 68 5.72 7.17 -2.37
C MET A 68 6.19 5.78 -2.81
N THR A 69 6.93 5.65 -3.91
CA THR A 69 7.57 4.37 -4.27
C THR A 69 8.71 4.03 -3.31
N PHE A 70 9.51 5.02 -2.89
CA PHE A 70 10.51 4.81 -1.84
C PHE A 70 9.84 4.38 -0.52
N GLN A 71 8.77 5.07 -0.11
CA GLN A 71 7.97 4.69 1.05
C GLN A 71 7.38 3.27 0.90
N ALA A 72 6.92 2.89 -0.30
CA ALA A 72 6.39 1.55 -0.55
C ALA A 72 7.42 0.46 -0.27
N HIS A 73 8.68 0.65 -0.68
CA HIS A 73 9.75 -0.30 -0.38
C HIS A 73 10.05 -0.39 1.13
N ASN A 74 10.12 0.75 1.83
CA ASN A 74 10.30 0.74 3.29
C ASN A 74 9.13 0.04 3.99
N LEU A 75 7.88 0.33 3.62
CA LEU A 75 6.70 -0.32 4.20
C LEU A 75 6.69 -1.83 3.94
N ALA A 76 7.03 -2.24 2.71
CA ALA A 76 7.09 -3.64 2.32
C ALA A 76 8.14 -4.41 3.14
N ASP A 77 9.35 -3.86 3.31
CA ASP A 77 10.41 -4.49 4.09
C ASP A 77 10.11 -4.48 5.60
N LYS A 78 9.66 -3.34 6.12
CA LYS A 78 9.41 -3.15 7.55
C LYS A 78 8.27 -4.00 8.07
N TYR A 79 7.15 -4.01 7.36
CA TYR A 79 5.94 -4.73 7.77
C TYR A 79 5.79 -6.09 7.09
N GLN A 80 6.68 -6.43 6.16
CA GLN A 80 6.72 -7.75 5.54
C GLN A 80 5.37 -8.12 4.91
N LEU A 81 4.89 -7.24 4.04
CA LEU A 81 3.59 -7.34 3.38
C LEU A 81 3.64 -6.81 1.94
N PRO A 82 2.65 -7.15 1.11
CA PRO A 82 2.52 -6.58 -0.22
C PRO A 82 2.10 -5.10 -0.18
N VAL A 83 2.82 -4.26 -0.92
CA VAL A 83 2.48 -2.85 -1.16
C VAL A 83 2.22 -2.65 -2.65
N ILE A 84 1.08 -2.07 -2.97
CA ILE A 84 0.67 -1.72 -4.32
C ILE A 84 0.85 -0.22 -4.51
N VAL A 85 1.60 0.18 -5.54
CA VAL A 85 1.58 1.55 -6.05
C VAL A 85 0.58 1.59 -7.21
N LEU A 86 -0.60 2.12 -6.94
CA LEU A 86 -1.72 2.22 -7.88
C LEU A 86 -1.64 3.56 -8.62
N THR A 87 -1.13 3.50 -9.85
CA THR A 87 -1.02 4.65 -10.75
C THR A 87 -1.86 4.38 -12.01
N ASP A 88 -1.74 5.22 -13.03
CA ASP A 88 -2.46 5.04 -14.29
C ASP A 88 -1.54 5.35 -15.48
N LYS A 89 -1.98 4.95 -16.68
CA LYS A 89 -1.19 5.10 -17.89
C LYS A 89 -0.79 6.55 -18.15
N TYR A 90 -1.68 7.51 -17.84
CA TYR A 90 -1.35 8.93 -17.97
C TYR A 90 -0.11 9.27 -17.13
N MET A 91 -0.10 8.91 -15.85
CA MET A 91 1.05 9.20 -14.98
C MET A 91 2.31 8.40 -15.39
N ALA A 92 2.13 7.17 -15.86
CA ALA A 92 3.25 6.30 -16.26
C ALA A 92 3.96 6.76 -17.56
N GLU A 93 3.26 7.46 -18.45
CA GLU A 93 3.81 7.89 -19.75
C GLU A 93 4.02 9.41 -19.86
N ALA A 94 3.37 10.20 -19.01
CA ALA A 94 3.54 11.65 -18.99
C ALA A 94 4.98 12.05 -18.65
N ARG A 95 5.40 13.18 -19.23
CA ARG A 95 6.69 13.81 -18.95
C ARG A 95 6.44 15.19 -18.38
N GLN A 96 7.12 15.50 -17.29
CA GLN A 96 7.04 16.79 -16.63
C GLN A 96 8.43 17.22 -16.17
N THR A 97 8.75 18.49 -16.36
CA THR A 97 9.96 19.08 -15.74
C THR A 97 9.71 19.22 -14.25
N VAL A 98 10.56 18.62 -13.44
CA VAL A 98 10.52 18.69 -11.98
C VAL A 98 11.89 19.11 -11.44
N PRO A 99 11.94 19.76 -10.26
CA PRO A 99 13.19 19.92 -9.53
C PRO A 99 13.84 18.56 -9.26
N PHE A 100 15.15 18.55 -8.99
CA PHE A 100 15.82 17.35 -8.52
C PHE A 100 15.19 16.85 -7.21
N PHE A 101 14.94 15.55 -7.13
CA PHE A 101 14.42 14.93 -5.92
C PHE A 101 15.46 14.99 -4.80
N ASN A 102 15.03 15.35 -3.59
CA ASN A 102 15.90 15.37 -2.43
C ASN A 102 16.04 13.95 -1.87
N THR A 103 17.20 13.34 -2.06
CA THR A 103 17.50 11.99 -1.57
C THR A 103 18.16 11.98 -0.19
N GLU A 104 18.64 13.12 0.31
CA GLU A 104 19.35 13.20 1.60
C GLU A 104 18.41 12.94 2.79
N SER A 105 17.13 13.27 2.64
CA SER A 105 16.10 13.02 3.65
C SER A 105 15.60 11.56 3.64
N LEU A 106 15.95 10.77 2.63
CA LEU A 106 15.47 9.40 2.48
C LEU A 106 16.28 8.44 3.34
N LYS A 107 15.60 7.80 4.29
CA LYS A 107 16.18 6.79 5.17
C LYS A 107 15.66 5.42 4.80
N LEU A 108 16.57 4.51 4.50
CA LEU A 108 16.25 3.11 4.23
C LEU A 108 15.88 2.43 5.55
N ASP A 109 14.71 1.80 5.59
CA ASP A 109 14.24 1.01 6.74
C ASP A 109 14.04 -0.44 6.27
N ARG A 110 14.93 -1.34 6.69
CA ARG A 110 14.89 -2.77 6.33
C ARG A 110 14.04 -3.60 7.30
N GLY A 111 13.45 -2.96 8.30
CA GLY A 111 12.64 -3.62 9.32
C GLY A 111 13.42 -4.46 10.31
N GLU A 112 12.69 -5.39 10.92
CA GLU A 112 13.17 -6.33 11.94
C GLU A 112 14.02 -7.45 11.31
N LEU A 113 15.30 -7.17 11.07
CA LEU A 113 16.26 -8.20 10.66
C LEU A 113 16.78 -8.97 11.88
N ALA A 114 16.89 -10.28 11.73
CA ALA A 114 17.46 -11.15 12.75
C ALA A 114 18.96 -10.84 12.95
N ASP A 115 19.39 -10.75 14.21
CA ASP A 115 20.79 -10.62 14.59
C ASP A 115 21.45 -12.00 14.62
N THR A 116 22.42 -12.23 13.74
CA THR A 116 23.13 -13.52 13.62
C THR A 116 23.71 -14.01 14.94
N SER A 117 24.14 -13.11 15.83
CA SER A 117 24.72 -13.49 17.12
C SER A 117 23.71 -14.09 18.10
N LYS A 118 22.41 -13.90 17.84
CA LYS A 118 21.29 -14.39 18.67
C LYS A 118 20.60 -15.62 18.05
N LEU A 119 21.07 -16.08 16.90
CA LEU A 119 20.55 -17.25 16.23
C LEU A 119 21.23 -18.51 16.75
N SER A 120 20.44 -19.57 16.93
CA SER A 120 20.94 -20.90 17.31
C SER A 120 21.03 -21.78 16.07
N ALA A 121 22.14 -22.50 15.91
CA ALA A 121 22.27 -23.51 14.87
C ALA A 121 21.48 -24.79 15.18
N ASP A 122 21.14 -25.02 16.46
CA ASP A 122 20.54 -26.26 16.96
C ASP A 122 19.00 -26.22 16.96
N ALA A 123 18.39 -25.07 16.63
CA ALA A 123 16.96 -24.87 16.58
C ALA A 123 16.53 -24.25 15.24
N ARG A 124 15.30 -24.53 14.80
CA ARG A 124 14.72 -23.86 13.62
C ARG A 124 14.45 -22.40 13.95
N PHE A 125 14.75 -21.51 13.01
CA PHE A 125 14.45 -20.09 13.17
C PHE A 125 12.93 -19.88 13.15
N ALA A 126 12.39 -19.27 14.21
CA ALA A 126 10.98 -18.94 14.32
C ALA A 126 10.61 -17.73 13.43
N ARG A 127 10.64 -17.94 12.11
CA ARG A 127 10.36 -16.93 11.08
C ARG A 127 9.03 -16.21 11.29
N TYR A 128 8.04 -16.91 11.83
CA TYR A 128 6.68 -16.43 12.03
C TYR A 128 6.35 -16.24 13.52
N ALA A 129 7.36 -16.06 14.37
CA ALA A 129 7.20 -15.83 15.81
C ALA A 129 6.14 -14.76 16.14
N MET A 130 5.36 -15.03 17.19
CA MET A 130 4.35 -14.10 17.70
C MET A 130 5.02 -12.90 18.37
N THR A 131 4.68 -11.69 17.93
CA THR A 131 5.18 -10.44 18.51
C THR A 131 4.05 -9.47 18.82
N PRO A 132 4.23 -8.52 19.76
CA PRO A 132 3.22 -7.51 20.05
C PRO A 132 2.82 -6.67 18.84
N SER A 133 3.74 -6.42 17.90
CA SER A 133 3.48 -5.65 16.66
C SER A 133 2.91 -6.51 15.52
N GLY A 134 2.97 -7.84 15.63
CA GLY A 134 2.67 -8.77 14.54
C GLY A 134 3.80 -8.91 13.50
N VAL A 135 4.89 -8.14 13.63
CA VAL A 135 6.07 -8.23 12.76
C VAL A 135 7.10 -9.14 13.42
N SER A 136 7.36 -10.30 12.82
CA SER A 136 8.42 -11.24 13.26
C SER A 136 9.78 -10.79 12.72
N GLN A 137 10.87 -11.19 13.38
CA GLN A 137 12.19 -11.02 12.81
C GLN A 137 12.35 -11.84 11.52
N ARG A 138 13.06 -11.27 10.54
CA ARG A 138 13.37 -11.93 9.26
C ARG A 138 14.85 -12.22 9.18
N SER A 139 15.16 -13.49 8.91
CA SER A 139 16.51 -13.89 8.49
C SER A 139 16.65 -13.75 6.97
N ILE A 140 17.87 -13.48 6.50
CA ILE A 140 18.20 -13.42 5.08
C ILE A 140 18.87 -14.71 4.60
N PRO A 141 18.78 -15.06 3.31
CA PRO A 141 19.44 -16.24 2.77
C PRO A 141 20.92 -16.31 3.16
N SER A 142 21.38 -17.52 3.49
CA SER A 142 22.75 -17.82 3.91
C SER A 142 23.15 -17.28 5.29
N GLN A 143 22.23 -16.75 6.10
CA GLN A 143 22.52 -16.37 7.48
C GLN A 143 22.61 -17.61 8.39
N PRO A 144 23.75 -17.83 9.09
CA PRO A 144 23.90 -18.96 10.02
C PRO A 144 22.82 -18.96 11.12
N GLY A 145 22.24 -20.13 11.40
CA GLY A 145 21.15 -20.27 12.40
C GLY A 145 19.81 -19.67 11.96
N GLY A 146 19.72 -19.13 10.75
CA GLY A 146 18.54 -18.47 10.19
C GLY A 146 17.69 -19.35 9.28
N VAL A 147 17.78 -20.68 9.39
CA VAL A 147 17.07 -21.60 8.50
C VAL A 147 15.61 -21.73 8.94
N PHE A 148 14.68 -21.51 8.01
CA PHE A 148 13.23 -21.65 8.21
C PHE A 148 12.56 -22.23 6.96
N ALA A 149 11.33 -22.73 7.13
CA ALA A 149 10.48 -23.13 6.01
C ALA A 149 9.59 -21.97 5.57
N VAL A 150 9.36 -21.83 4.27
CA VAL A 150 8.35 -20.94 3.71
C VAL A 150 7.27 -21.82 3.10
N ASN A 151 6.04 -21.70 3.59
CA ASN A 151 4.92 -22.49 3.11
C ASN A 151 3.71 -21.62 2.74
N SER A 152 2.96 -22.05 1.73
CA SER A 152 1.67 -21.49 1.33
C SER A 152 0.51 -21.97 2.21
N ASP A 153 0.64 -23.13 2.86
CA ASP A 153 -0.31 -23.58 3.88
C ASP A 153 -0.25 -22.67 5.12
N GLU A 154 -1.30 -22.70 5.94
CA GLU A 154 -1.21 -22.15 7.28
C GLU A 154 -0.11 -22.89 8.07
N HIS A 155 0.62 -22.16 8.89
CA HIS A 155 1.87 -22.65 9.47
C HIS A 155 2.10 -22.18 10.90
N ASP A 156 2.88 -22.94 11.65
CA ASP A 156 3.38 -22.54 12.96
C ASP A 156 4.45 -21.43 12.88
N ASP A 157 5.04 -21.07 14.02
CA ASP A 157 6.06 -20.03 14.13
C ASP A 157 7.36 -20.35 13.39
N THR A 158 7.62 -21.62 13.06
CA THR A 158 8.80 -22.07 12.30
C THR A 158 8.55 -22.23 10.79
N GLY A 159 7.29 -22.09 10.36
CA GLY A 159 6.87 -22.22 8.97
C GLY A 159 6.45 -23.62 8.55
N MET A 160 6.27 -24.54 9.50
CA MET A 160 5.76 -25.89 9.24
C MET A 160 4.24 -25.86 9.16
N ALA A 161 3.65 -26.62 8.24
CA ALA A 161 2.20 -26.68 8.07
C ALA A 161 1.48 -27.05 9.37
N ASN A 162 0.41 -26.32 9.70
CA ASN A 162 -0.37 -26.54 10.91
C ASN A 162 -1.84 -26.16 10.66
N GLU A 163 -2.74 -27.12 10.87
CA GLU A 163 -4.18 -26.97 10.62
C GLU A 163 -5.02 -26.79 11.90
N GLU A 164 -4.37 -26.70 13.07
CA GLU A 164 -5.06 -26.51 14.34
C GLU A 164 -5.74 -25.14 14.40
N ALA A 165 -6.96 -25.11 14.93
CA ALA A 165 -7.80 -23.91 14.98
C ALA A 165 -7.12 -22.73 15.71
N ASP A 166 -6.45 -23.03 16.83
CA ASP A 166 -5.76 -22.02 17.64
C ASP A 166 -4.57 -21.40 16.87
N THR A 167 -3.79 -22.24 16.16
CA THR A 167 -2.70 -21.77 15.30
C THR A 167 -3.22 -20.90 14.18
N ARG A 168 -4.27 -21.35 13.48
CA ARG A 168 -4.92 -20.61 12.39
C ARG A 168 -5.39 -19.23 12.86
N GLN A 169 -6.07 -19.16 14.01
CA GLN A 169 -6.54 -17.90 14.56
C GLN A 169 -5.35 -16.98 14.93
N ALA A 170 -4.38 -17.50 15.67
CA ALA A 170 -3.24 -16.72 16.15
C ALA A 170 -2.41 -16.13 15.01
N GLN A 171 -2.10 -16.93 13.98
CA GLN A 171 -1.29 -16.48 12.84
C GLN A 171 -2.05 -15.50 11.95
N MET A 172 -3.36 -15.69 11.79
CA MET A 172 -4.19 -14.73 11.08
C MET A 172 -4.24 -13.38 11.79
N ASP A 173 -4.53 -13.39 13.10
CA ASP A 173 -4.57 -12.19 13.92
C ASP A 173 -3.22 -11.46 13.92
N LYS A 174 -2.12 -12.21 14.01
CA LYS A 174 -0.76 -11.69 13.90
C LYS A 174 -0.53 -10.96 12.58
N ARG A 175 -0.84 -11.57 11.43
CA ARG A 175 -0.69 -10.94 10.11
C ARG A 175 -1.52 -9.65 10.03
N MET A 176 -2.78 -9.68 10.47
CA MET A 176 -3.65 -8.50 10.41
C MET A 176 -3.26 -7.39 11.38
N LYS A 177 -2.65 -7.72 12.53
CA LYS A 177 -2.18 -6.73 13.51
C LYS A 177 -1.16 -5.75 12.92
N LYS A 178 -0.39 -6.16 11.91
CA LYS A 178 0.56 -5.30 11.18
C LYS A 178 -0.11 -4.05 10.59
N LEU A 179 -1.37 -4.14 10.14
CA LEU A 179 -2.11 -2.99 9.62
C LEU A 179 -2.31 -1.91 10.68
N GLN A 180 -2.46 -2.29 11.94
CA GLN A 180 -2.63 -1.34 13.04
C GLN A 180 -1.33 -0.58 13.29
N ALA A 181 -0.20 -1.29 13.32
CA ALA A 181 1.11 -0.70 13.55
C ALA A 181 1.55 0.22 12.41
N LEU A 182 1.23 -0.11 11.16
CA LEU A 182 1.69 0.67 10.00
C LEU A 182 0.88 1.93 9.71
N ARG A 183 -0.37 2.04 10.18
CA ARG A 183 -1.24 3.20 9.89
C ARG A 183 -0.58 4.54 10.24
N SER A 184 0.14 4.60 11.37
CA SER A 184 0.85 5.80 11.81
C SER A 184 2.14 6.10 11.03
N GLU A 185 2.64 5.13 10.26
CA GLU A 185 3.87 5.28 9.47
C GLU A 185 3.62 5.72 8.04
N ILE A 186 2.37 5.64 7.56
CA ILE A 186 2.02 6.16 6.24
C ILE A 186 2.07 7.69 6.29
N GLN A 187 3.08 8.25 5.62
CA GLN A 187 3.28 9.69 5.57
C GLN A 187 2.20 10.34 4.71
N GLU A 188 1.52 11.35 5.27
CA GLU A 188 0.51 12.16 4.59
C GLU A 188 -0.50 11.33 3.75
N PRO A 189 -1.29 10.43 4.37
CA PRO A 189 -2.18 9.51 3.66
C PRO A 189 -3.30 10.22 2.89
N VAL A 190 -3.55 11.49 3.23
CA VAL A 190 -4.36 12.43 2.45
C VAL A 190 -3.63 13.77 2.36
N LYS A 191 -4.01 14.58 1.37
CA LYS A 191 -3.53 15.96 1.25
C LYS A 191 -4.68 16.90 0.90
N LEU A 192 -4.84 17.98 1.67
CA LEU A 192 -5.84 19.01 1.43
C LEU A 192 -5.20 20.20 0.74
N TYR A 193 -5.75 20.58 -0.41
CA TYR A 193 -5.37 21.77 -1.18
C TYR A 193 -6.46 22.82 -1.11
N GLY A 194 -6.08 24.10 -1.04
CA GLY A 194 -7.03 25.21 -0.93
C GLY A 194 -7.43 25.52 0.51
N PRO A 195 -8.46 26.37 0.71
CA PRO A 195 -8.88 26.77 2.05
C PRO A 195 -9.51 25.62 2.84
N LYS A 196 -9.32 25.60 4.16
CA LYS A 196 -9.93 24.61 5.05
C LYS A 196 -11.46 24.66 4.97
N GLU A 197 -12.00 25.88 4.93
CA GLU A 197 -13.41 26.15 4.73
C GLU A 197 -13.65 26.48 3.25
N ALA A 198 -14.42 25.64 2.57
CA ALA A 198 -14.81 25.81 1.18
C ALA A 198 -16.29 25.48 1.00
N GLU A 199 -16.91 26.04 -0.03
CA GLU A 199 -18.30 25.68 -0.38
C GLU A 199 -18.38 24.29 -1.01
N VAL A 200 -17.37 23.92 -1.81
CA VAL A 200 -17.28 22.61 -2.44
C VAL A 200 -15.93 21.97 -2.13
N THR A 201 -15.98 20.73 -1.66
CA THR A 201 -14.82 19.84 -1.52
C THR A 201 -14.80 18.86 -2.67
N LEU A 202 -13.79 18.98 -3.52
CA LEU A 202 -13.44 17.99 -4.51
C LEU A 202 -12.69 16.85 -3.81
N VAL A 203 -13.00 15.61 -4.15
CA VAL A 203 -12.32 14.41 -3.66
C VAL A 203 -11.78 13.66 -4.86
N GLY A 204 -10.57 13.15 -4.77
CA GLY A 204 -9.93 12.45 -5.89
C GLY A 204 -8.64 11.79 -5.47
N TRP A 205 -8.08 11.00 -6.37
CA TRP A 205 -6.89 10.19 -6.14
C TRP A 205 -6.13 9.96 -7.46
N GLY A 206 -4.85 9.60 -7.37
CA GLY A 206 -4.02 9.38 -8.55
C GLY A 206 -3.94 10.61 -9.46
N SER A 207 -3.89 10.39 -10.77
CA SER A 207 -3.66 11.44 -11.77
C SER A 207 -4.74 12.52 -11.86
N THR A 208 -5.92 12.34 -11.24
CA THR A 208 -6.96 13.39 -11.22
C THR A 208 -6.49 14.65 -10.49
N LYS A 209 -5.46 14.54 -9.64
CA LYS A 209 -4.76 15.65 -8.97
C LYS A 209 -4.45 16.81 -9.92
N GLY A 210 -3.78 16.55 -11.05
CA GLY A 210 -3.31 17.60 -11.96
C GLY A 210 -4.46 18.47 -12.51
N PRO A 211 -5.43 17.87 -13.22
CA PRO A 211 -6.61 18.58 -13.73
C PRO A 211 -7.43 19.28 -12.65
N ILE A 212 -7.58 18.67 -11.46
CA ILE A 212 -8.30 19.29 -10.34
C ILE A 212 -7.59 20.56 -9.86
N LEU A 213 -6.27 20.48 -9.61
CA LEU A 213 -5.48 21.63 -9.18
C LEU A 213 -5.47 22.75 -10.22
N GLU A 214 -5.50 22.42 -11.51
CA GLU A 214 -5.64 23.42 -12.58
C GLU A 214 -7.02 24.09 -12.56
N ALA A 215 -8.10 23.31 -12.45
CA ALA A 215 -9.46 23.83 -12.34
C ALA A 215 -9.64 24.75 -11.11
N MET A 216 -8.99 24.41 -9.98
CA MET A 216 -9.00 25.23 -8.76
C MET A 216 -8.42 26.63 -8.95
N LYS A 217 -7.53 26.85 -9.93
CA LYS A 217 -7.04 28.21 -10.22
C LYS A 217 -8.14 29.16 -10.69
N LYS A 218 -9.26 28.62 -11.18
CA LYS A 218 -10.42 29.38 -11.70
C LYS A 218 -11.50 29.63 -10.65
N SER A 219 -11.39 29.06 -9.45
CA SER A 219 -12.38 29.24 -8.38
C SER A 219 -11.72 29.30 -7.00
N LYS A 220 -12.01 30.34 -6.22
CA LYS A 220 -11.40 30.54 -4.89
C LYS A 220 -12.17 29.88 -3.74
N ASN A 221 -13.37 29.35 -3.99
CA ASN A 221 -14.26 28.82 -2.95
C ASN A 221 -14.35 27.29 -2.95
N ILE A 222 -13.33 26.63 -3.50
CA ILE A 222 -13.24 25.18 -3.57
C ILE A 222 -11.94 24.69 -2.94
N ASN A 223 -11.98 23.53 -2.30
CA ASN A 223 -10.82 22.81 -1.83
C ASN A 223 -10.79 21.40 -2.44
N PHE A 224 -9.63 20.76 -2.40
CA PHE A 224 -9.42 19.42 -2.96
C PHE A 224 -8.76 18.51 -1.92
N LEU A 225 -9.47 17.46 -1.54
CA LEU A 225 -8.97 16.37 -0.74
C LEU A 225 -8.44 15.26 -1.66
N GLN A 226 -7.12 15.18 -1.78
CA GLN A 226 -6.45 14.07 -2.44
C GLN A 226 -6.30 12.90 -1.47
N ILE A 227 -6.82 11.73 -1.84
CA ILE A 227 -6.56 10.47 -1.16
C ILE A 227 -5.29 9.85 -1.74
N ARG A 228 -4.27 9.66 -0.90
CA ARG A 228 -2.95 9.15 -1.29
C ARG A 228 -2.71 7.73 -0.80
N CYS A 229 -3.38 7.32 0.27
CA CYS A 229 -3.42 5.95 0.78
C CYS A 229 -4.86 5.43 0.67
N LEU A 230 -5.04 4.37 -0.12
CA LEU A 230 -6.34 3.73 -0.36
C LEU A 230 -6.55 2.53 0.58
N GLU A 231 -5.48 1.87 1.00
CA GLU A 231 -5.49 0.81 2.01
C GLU A 231 -4.19 0.85 2.83
N PRO A 232 -4.25 0.84 4.17
CA PRO A 232 -5.44 1.06 5.00
C PRO A 232 -6.03 2.45 4.79
N PHE A 233 -7.36 2.53 4.62
CA PHE A 233 -8.02 3.80 4.35
C PHE A 233 -7.94 4.78 5.55
N PRO A 234 -7.55 6.05 5.33
CA PRO A 234 -7.38 7.06 6.38
C PRO A 234 -8.71 7.68 6.82
N VAL A 235 -9.57 6.86 7.45
CA VAL A 235 -10.95 7.24 7.82
C VAL A 235 -10.98 8.53 8.64
N LYS A 236 -10.10 8.70 9.62
CA LYS A 236 -10.11 9.85 10.54
C LYS A 236 -9.81 11.15 9.79
N GLU A 237 -8.79 11.15 8.95
CA GLU A 237 -8.33 12.30 8.20
C GLU A 237 -9.37 12.70 7.15
N VAL A 238 -9.94 11.71 6.45
CA VAL A 238 -11.00 11.94 5.46
C VAL A 238 -12.27 12.47 6.12
N ASP A 239 -12.73 11.83 7.20
CA ASP A 239 -13.92 12.21 7.93
C ASP A 239 -13.81 13.64 8.50
N THR A 240 -12.63 14.02 9.01
CA THR A 240 -12.36 15.37 9.52
C THR A 240 -12.61 16.44 8.45
N VAL A 241 -12.22 16.18 7.20
CA VAL A 241 -12.41 17.12 6.09
C VAL A 241 -13.85 17.06 5.56
N LEU A 242 -14.37 15.86 5.29
CA LEU A 242 -15.66 15.69 4.64
C LEU A 242 -16.86 16.08 5.50
N ARG A 243 -16.75 16.05 6.85
CA ARG A 243 -17.80 16.56 7.75
C ARG A 243 -17.98 18.07 7.65
N GLN A 244 -16.94 18.81 7.28
CA GLN A 244 -16.97 20.26 7.15
C GLN A 244 -17.48 20.71 5.77
N ALA A 245 -17.47 19.80 4.79
CA ALA A 245 -17.83 20.09 3.42
C ALA A 245 -19.35 20.27 3.25
N LYS A 246 -19.78 21.45 2.76
CA LYS A 246 -21.18 21.71 2.40
C LYS A 246 -21.62 20.88 1.19
N ARG A 247 -20.75 20.80 0.18
CA ARG A 247 -20.94 19.97 -1.02
C ARG A 247 -19.68 19.15 -1.28
N ARG A 248 -19.86 17.89 -1.63
CA ARG A 248 -18.79 16.93 -1.92
C ARG A 248 -18.92 16.47 -3.37
N VAL A 249 -17.82 16.45 -4.11
CA VAL A 249 -17.78 15.96 -5.50
C VAL A 249 -16.59 15.03 -5.63
N LEU A 250 -16.86 13.76 -5.86
CA LEU A 250 -15.85 12.76 -6.14
C LEU A 250 -15.49 12.81 -7.64
N ILE A 251 -14.20 12.89 -7.94
CA ILE A 251 -13.65 12.92 -9.29
C ILE A 251 -12.69 11.75 -9.44
N GLU A 252 -13.08 10.80 -10.27
CA GLU A 252 -12.29 9.63 -10.63
C GLU A 252 -12.55 9.23 -12.07
N ASN A 253 -11.61 8.49 -12.66
CA ASN A 253 -11.65 8.09 -14.05
C ASN A 253 -12.16 6.64 -14.20
N ASN A 254 -13.38 6.37 -13.74
CA ASN A 254 -14.06 5.10 -13.94
C ASN A 254 -15.58 5.28 -13.93
N TYR A 255 -16.31 4.25 -14.37
CA TYR A 255 -17.77 4.31 -14.50
C TYR A 255 -18.52 4.22 -13.17
N SER A 256 -18.07 3.36 -12.25
CA SER A 256 -18.88 2.90 -11.12
C SER A 256 -18.78 3.73 -9.86
N GLY A 257 -17.86 4.68 -9.79
CA GLY A 257 -17.61 5.40 -8.55
C GLY A 257 -16.88 4.51 -7.53
N GLN A 258 -15.63 4.11 -7.78
CA GLN A 258 -15.01 3.02 -7.01
C GLN A 258 -14.59 3.42 -5.59
N LEU A 259 -14.10 4.65 -5.41
CA LEU A 259 -13.63 5.21 -4.13
C LEU A 259 -14.80 5.58 -3.20
#